data_AF-A0A3B8IL19-F1
#
_entry.id   AF-A0A3B8IL19-F1
#
_cell.length_a   1.000
_cell.length_b   1.000
_cell.length_c   1.000
_cell.angle_alpha   90.00
_cell.angle_beta   90.00
_cell.angle_gamma   90.00
#
_symmetry.space_group_name_H-M   'P 1'
#
loop_
_entity.id
_entity.type
_entity.pdbx_description
1 polymer ?
#
loop_
_entity_poly.entity_id
_entity_poly.type
_entity_poly.pdbx_seq_one_letter_code
_entity_poly.pdbx_strand_id
1 'polypeptide(L)' 'AEILTRYEKFTGQFVMHCHILDHEDQGMMQNILITEPGVTPGDLHLPDTCLVPEDCVLSPSM' A
#
# COMPACT_ATOMS: atom_id res chain seq x y z
N ALA A 1 -5.52 4.43 25.37
CA ALA A 1 -4.12 4.80 25.11
C ALA A 1 -4.05 5.33 23.70
N GLU A 2 -3.36 6.44 23.47
CA GLU A 2 -3.17 7.01 22.14
C GLU A 2 -1.82 6.56 21.57
N ILE A 3 -1.77 6.24 20.28
CA ILE A 3 -0.56 5.81 19.58
C ILE A 3 -0.13 6.94 18.65
N LEU A 4 1.12 7.39 18.80
CA LEU A 4 1.75 8.38 17.92
C LEU A 4 2.93 7.72 17.23
N THR A 5 2.93 7.72 15.90
CA THR A 5 4.00 7.16 15.07
C THR A 5 4.70 8.28 14.30
N ARG A 6 6.03 8.19 14.20
CA ARG A 6 6.85 9.06 13.34
C ARG A 6 7.45 8.18 12.26
N TYR A 7 7.18 8.50 11.01
CA TYR A 7 7.83 7.85 9.87
C TYR A 7 9.24 8.43 9.69
N GLU A 8 10.24 7.55 9.54
CA GLU A 8 11.60 7.94 9.18
C GLU A 8 11.71 8.17 7.66
N LYS A 9 12.89 8.53 7.14
CA LYS A 9 13.12 8.85 5.72
C LYS A 9 13.11 7.60 4.82
N PHE A 10 12.03 6.83 4.88
CA PHE A 10 11.77 5.67 4.04
C PHE A 10 10.44 5.91 3.32
N THR A 11 10.53 6.32 2.07
CA THR A 11 9.36 6.49 1.20
C THR A 11 9.05 5.18 0.51
N GLY A 12 7.76 4.92 0.26
CA GLY A 12 7.31 3.67 -0.35
C GLY A 12 6.00 3.14 0.23
N GLN A 13 5.60 1.96 -0.22
CA GLN A 13 4.40 1.26 0.22
C GLN A 13 4.73 0.33 1.38
N PHE A 14 3.89 0.36 2.41
CA PHE A 14 3.97 -0.47 3.59
C PHE A 14 2.59 -1.04 3.90
N VAL A 15 2.55 -2.14 4.65
CA VAL A 15 1.30 -2.74 5.12
C VAL A 15 1.10 -2.41 6.59
N MET A 16 -0.10 -1.94 6.93
CA MET A 16 -0.58 -1.91 8.30
C MET A 16 -1.69 -2.92 8.42
N HIS A 17 -1.46 -3.94 9.23
CA HIS A 17 -2.38 -5.03 9.39
C HIS A 17 -2.48 -5.45 10.86
N CYS A 18 -3.57 -6.12 11.21
CA CYS A 18 -3.62 -6.86 12.45
C CYS A 18 -2.63 -8.03 12.35
N HIS A 19 -1.76 -8.22 13.34
CA HIS A 19 -0.79 -9.32 13.34
C HIS A 19 -1.42 -10.69 13.68
N ILE A 20 -2.75 -10.79 13.58
CA ILE A 20 -3.55 -12.01 13.67
C ILE A 20 -3.93 -12.39 12.24
N LEU A 21 -3.39 -13.51 11.76
CA LEU A 21 -3.50 -13.92 10.35
C LEU A 21 -4.96 -14.03 9.88
N ASP A 22 -5.84 -14.63 10.69
CA ASP A 22 -7.27 -14.75 10.35
C ASP A 22 -7.96 -13.40 10.19
N HIS A 23 -7.53 -12.36 10.92
CA HIS A 23 -8.11 -11.01 10.80
C HIS A 23 -7.53 -10.24 9.61
N GLU A 24 -6.24 -10.44 9.30
CA GLU A 24 -5.58 -9.89 8.11
C GLU A 24 -6.28 -10.35 6.84
N ASP A 25 -6.48 -11.67 6.69
CA ASP A 25 -7.13 -12.29 5.53
C ASP A 25 -8.61 -11.88 5.39
N GLN A 26 -9.26 -11.52 6.51
CA GLN A 26 -10.62 -11.00 6.55
C GLN A 26 -10.71 -9.49 6.27
N GLY A 27 -9.60 -8.84 5.93
CA GLY A 27 -9.57 -7.44 5.49
C GLY A 27 -9.09 -6.45 6.54
N MET A 28 -8.47 -6.90 7.64
CA MET A 28 -7.71 -6.01 8.54
C MET A 28 -6.29 -5.77 8.04
N MET A 29 -6.13 -5.59 6.72
CA MET A 29 -4.89 -5.16 6.05
C MET A 29 -5.16 -3.87 5.28
N GLN A 30 -4.27 -2.90 5.41
CA GLN A 30 -4.31 -1.64 4.69
C GLN A 30 -2.92 -1.28 4.14
N ASN A 31 -2.88 -0.86 2.87
CA ASN A 31 -1.70 -0.25 2.29
C ASN A 31 -1.54 1.19 2.78
N ILE A 32 -0.34 1.52 3.24
CA ILE A 32 0.07 2.88 3.60
C ILE A 32 1.20 3.29 2.68
N LEU A 33 1.02 4.42 2.02
CA LEU A 33 2.03 5.06 1.21
C LEU A 33 2.69 6.19 2.01
N ILE A 34 3.99 6.09 2.25
CA ILE A 34 4.79 7.15 2.86
C ILE A 34 5.47 7.92 1.73
N THR A 35 5.21 9.22 1.67
CA THR A 35 5.72 10.12 0.63
C THR A 35 6.44 11.32 1.24
N GLU A 36 7.24 11.99 0.42
CA GLU A 36 7.74 13.30 0.79
C GLU A 36 6.58 14.30 0.91
N PRO A 37 6.69 15.30 1.81
CA PRO A 37 5.66 16.32 1.96
C PRO A 37 5.35 17.02 0.62
N GLY A 38 4.06 17.12 0.28
CA GLY A 38 3.60 17.79 -0.95
C GLY A 38 3.54 16.90 -2.19
N VAL A 39 3.91 15.62 -2.07
CA VAL A 39 3.75 14.63 -3.16
C VAL A 39 2.43 13.89 -3.00
N THR A 40 1.57 13.92 -4.02
CA THR A 40 0.34 13.13 -4.03
C THR A 40 0.57 11.76 -4.67
N PRO A 41 -0.25 10.73 -4.35
CA PRO A 41 -0.10 9.41 -4.94
C PRO A 41 -0.11 9.39 -6.48
N GLY A 42 -0.82 10.33 -7.12
CA GLY A 42 -0.87 10.44 -8.58
C GLY A 42 0.42 10.97 -9.22
N ASP A 43 1.29 11.61 -8.43
CA ASP A 43 2.56 12.17 -8.89
C ASP A 43 3.71 11.14 -8.82
N LEU A 44 3.49 10.03 -8.10
CA LEU A 44 4.45 8.94 -7.95
C LEU A 44 4.18 7.89 -9.03
N HIS A 45 5.15 7.70 -9.92
CA HIS A 45 5.19 6.54 -10.81
C HIS A 45 5.55 5.31 -9.97
N LEU A 46 4.58 4.79 -9.21
CA LEU A 46 4.71 3.59 -8.40
C LEU A 46 4.59 2.35 -9.29
N PRO A 47 5.67 1.57 -9.51
CA PRO A 47 5.63 0.38 -10.37
C PRO A 47 4.86 -0.79 -9.75
N ASP A 48 4.50 -0.72 -8.47
CA ASP A 48 3.88 -1.83 -7.71
C ASP A 48 2.47 -1.51 -7.19
N THR A 49 1.85 -0.40 -7.60
CA THR A 49 0.43 -0.18 -7.33
C THR A 49 -0.37 -0.84 -8.44
N CYS A 50 -0.97 -2.00 -8.18
CA CYS A 50 -2.09 -2.52 -8.97
C CYS A 50 -3.36 -1.64 -8.82
N LEU A 51 -3.20 -0.32 -8.97
CA LEU A 51 -4.26 0.68 -9.01
C LEU A 51 -4.62 1.08 -10.44
N VAL A 52 -3.87 0.56 -11.43
CA VAL A 52 -4.29 0.55 -12.83
C VAL A 52 -4.96 -0.79 -13.16
N PRO A 53 -6.15 -0.79 -13.76
CA PRO A 53 -6.83 -2.00 -14.21
C PRO A 53 -6.19 -2.62 -15.46
N GLU A 54 -5.10 -2.08 -16.01
CA GLU A 54 -4.65 -2.39 -17.38
C GLU A 54 -3.43 -3.34 -17.41
N ASP A 55 -2.72 -3.52 -16.30
CA ASP A 55 -1.60 -4.48 -16.20
C ASP A 55 -2.02 -5.84 -15.61
N CYS A 56 -3.18 -5.91 -14.93
CA CYS A 56 -3.75 -7.17 -14.44
C CYS A 56 -4.57 -7.94 -15.51
N VAL A 57 -4.77 -7.40 -16.71
CA VAL A 57 -5.61 -8.02 -17.78
C VAL A 57 -4.78 -8.50 -18.98
N LEU A 58 -3.46 -8.70 -18.82
CA LEU A 58 -2.63 -9.32 -19.86
C LEU A 58 -1.96 -10.61 -19.39
N SER A 59 -2.80 -11.63 -19.17
CA SER A 59 -2.63 -12.86 -19.94
C SER A 59 -3.97 -13.61 -20.09
N PRO A 60 -4.64 -13.51 -21.26
CA PRO A 60 -5.53 -14.57 -21.69
C PRO A 60 -4.65 -15.73 -22.20
N SER A 61 -4.87 -16.94 -21.67
CA SER A 61 -4.83 -18.23 -22.36
C SER A 61 -4.27 -19.38 -21.51
N MET A 62 -5.16 -20.37 -21.32
CA MET A 62 -4.99 -21.77 -20.90
C MET A 62 -4.80 -22.05 -19.40
#